data_AF-A0A367ZUA7-F1
#
_entry.id   AF-A0A367ZUA7-F1
#
_cell.length_a   1.000
_cell.length_b   1.000
_cell.length_c   1.000
_cell.angle_alpha   90.00
_cell.angle_beta   90.00
_cell.angle_gamma   90.00
#
_symmetry.space_group_name_H-M   'P 1'
#
loop_
_entity.id
_entity.type
_entity.pdbx_description
1 polymer ?
#
loop_
_entity_poly.entity_id
_entity_poly.type
_entity_poly.pdbx_seq_one_letter_code
_entity_poly.pdbx_strand_id
1 'polypeptide(L)'
;MPVTIRWSLGIVILWGMLLPAFALKECPACRKSFDDGVNFCPFDGKTLQPKASQAQGPVEIVINPATASIAIDGLPRGGGPRLTLDLPVGEHRLEAAAPGYAPFRLSFSVVAGQPLRLSVELVPLPASAAGPTAPSVPASPEPNPTAALAARLDQAMVQIPAGTYLLGSDRGNPDERPLRRVKTAGFWIDVHEVTCAQYQRFLDDIRKMGHRHCHPAEPPNKDHTPFHTYAWALRFSWLGGRPPAKMEDHPVVLVDWFDAAAYAAWAGKRLPTEDEWEIAAGGGRGLDYPWGNNFSPDLCNVGDYPVRVGAFPGGASPWGVLDMAGNVAEWTATAYEPDARDGKLFGGRYGQPIIRGGSWDDESRGCRVSARDVHRSPFYRSTTVGFRCVSDVPPSSLPSGLPSDLQNAPAVENGAPGAAASSSPAIAPAPATTPGASGKPARAP
;
A
#
# COMPACT_ATOMS: atom_id res chain seq x y z
N MET A 1 -33.87 -82.02 -27.63
CA MET A 1 -32.64 -81.35 -27.15
C MET A 1 -32.41 -80.17 -28.07
N PRO A 2 -32.46 -78.92 -27.59
CA PRO A 2 -31.29 -78.34 -26.91
C PRO A 2 -31.56 -77.38 -25.74
N VAL A 3 -30.60 -77.40 -24.82
CA VAL A 3 -29.97 -76.26 -24.10
C VAL A 3 -30.88 -75.22 -23.44
N THR A 4 -31.13 -75.44 -22.15
CA THR A 4 -31.43 -74.40 -21.17
C THR A 4 -30.14 -73.67 -20.77
N ILE A 5 -30.04 -72.37 -21.07
CA ILE A 5 -29.04 -71.48 -20.45
C ILE A 5 -29.80 -70.40 -19.69
N ARG A 6 -29.61 -70.41 -18.37
CA ARG A 6 -30.06 -69.41 -17.41
C ARG A 6 -29.40 -68.07 -17.71
N TRP A 7 -30.19 -67.04 -17.94
CA TRP A 7 -29.72 -65.65 -17.86
C TRP A 7 -29.91 -65.16 -16.42
N SER A 8 -28.80 -64.97 -15.73
CA SER A 8 -28.73 -64.34 -14.42
C SER A 8 -29.08 -62.86 -14.52
N LEU A 9 -29.95 -62.42 -13.62
CA LEU A 9 -30.37 -61.03 -13.42
C LEU A 9 -29.13 -60.15 -13.12
N GLY A 10 -28.68 -59.39 -14.12
CA GLY A 10 -27.75 -58.29 -13.94
C GLY A 10 -28.51 -56.98 -13.84
N ILE A 11 -28.88 -56.58 -12.62
CA ILE A 11 -29.41 -55.23 -12.36
C ILE A 11 -28.25 -54.25 -12.55
N VAL A 12 -28.24 -53.55 -13.68
CA VAL A 12 -27.47 -52.31 -13.86
C VAL A 12 -28.32 -51.18 -13.30
N ILE A 13 -28.03 -50.82 -12.04
CA ILE A 13 -28.35 -49.50 -11.49
C ILE A 13 -27.32 -48.50 -12.05
N LEU A 14 -27.70 -47.23 -12.15
CA LEU A 14 -27.06 -46.08 -12.82
C LEU A 14 -27.49 -45.96 -14.29
N TRP A 15 -28.24 -44.93 -14.71
CA TRP A 15 -28.07 -43.52 -14.39
C TRP A 15 -29.42 -42.84 -14.14
N GLY A 16 -29.75 -42.58 -12.87
CA GLY A 16 -30.57 -41.42 -12.57
C GLY A 16 -29.70 -40.21 -12.86
N MET A 17 -30.02 -39.46 -13.92
CA MET A 17 -29.50 -38.10 -14.08
C MET A 17 -29.79 -37.37 -12.78
N LEU A 18 -28.74 -37.13 -12.00
CA LEU A 18 -28.73 -36.12 -10.95
C LEU A 18 -29.14 -34.83 -11.63
N LEU A 19 -30.39 -34.42 -11.38
CA LEU A 19 -30.79 -33.02 -11.51
C LEU A 19 -29.68 -32.19 -10.85
N PRO A 20 -29.14 -31.15 -11.51
CA PRO A 20 -28.15 -30.31 -10.87
C PRO A 20 -28.76 -29.79 -9.57
N ALA A 21 -28.05 -30.00 -8.46
CA ALA A 21 -28.45 -29.49 -7.17
C ALA A 21 -28.72 -27.98 -7.34
N PHE A 22 -29.98 -27.57 -7.11
CA PHE A 22 -30.38 -26.17 -7.20
C PHE A 22 -29.56 -25.36 -6.20
N ALA A 23 -28.54 -24.65 -6.69
CA ALA A 23 -27.72 -23.80 -5.84
C ALA A 23 -28.53 -22.57 -5.46
N LEU A 24 -28.88 -22.43 -4.18
CA LEU A 24 -29.53 -21.23 -3.67
C LEU A 24 -28.55 -20.06 -3.70
N LYS A 25 -29.01 -18.91 -4.20
CA LYS A 25 -28.29 -17.64 -4.14
C LYS A 25 -28.86 -16.78 -3.01
N GLU A 26 -28.08 -15.92 -2.40
CA GLU A 26 -28.51 -15.02 -1.33
C GLU A 26 -28.23 -13.56 -1.70
N CYS A 27 -29.17 -12.67 -1.36
CA CYS A 27 -28.94 -11.23 -1.52
C CYS A 27 -28.06 -10.70 -0.39
N PRO A 28 -26.93 -10.02 -0.68
CA PRO A 28 -26.07 -9.47 0.36
C PRO A 28 -26.70 -8.29 1.11
N ALA A 29 -27.76 -7.67 0.58
CA ALA A 29 -28.48 -6.58 1.24
C ALA A 29 -29.63 -7.06 2.12
N CYS A 30 -30.62 -7.75 1.55
CA CYS A 30 -31.80 -8.18 2.31
C CYS A 30 -31.70 -9.58 2.94
N ARG A 31 -30.62 -10.32 2.68
CA ARG A 31 -30.33 -11.66 3.23
C ARG A 31 -31.41 -12.72 2.97
N LYS A 32 -32.20 -12.52 1.92
CA LYS A 32 -33.16 -13.52 1.42
C LYS A 32 -32.47 -14.46 0.43
N SER A 33 -32.83 -15.73 0.47
CA SER A 33 -32.37 -16.74 -0.48
C SER A 33 -33.34 -16.88 -1.66
N PHE A 34 -32.79 -17.15 -2.83
CA PHE A 34 -33.50 -17.26 -4.11
C PHE A 34 -32.96 -18.46 -4.88
N ASP A 35 -33.79 -19.01 -5.78
CA ASP A 35 -33.37 -20.07 -6.68
C ASP A 35 -32.33 -19.59 -7.71
N ASP A 36 -31.71 -20.54 -8.40
CA ASP A 36 -30.62 -20.28 -9.34
C ASP A 36 -31.05 -19.48 -10.59
N GLY A 37 -32.36 -19.48 -10.91
CA GLY A 37 -32.91 -18.76 -12.06
C GLY A 37 -33.01 -17.25 -11.84
N VAL A 38 -32.88 -16.80 -10.60
CA VAL A 38 -32.93 -15.38 -10.24
C VAL A 38 -31.51 -14.87 -10.01
N ASN A 39 -31.09 -13.86 -10.78
CA ASN A 39 -29.74 -13.27 -10.68
C ASN A 39 -29.72 -11.93 -9.94
N PHE A 40 -30.88 -11.30 -9.73
CA PHE A 40 -31.02 -10.01 -9.05
C PHE A 40 -32.17 -10.06 -8.04
N CYS A 41 -31.99 -9.43 -6.89
CA CYS A 41 -33.02 -9.38 -5.86
C CYS A 41 -34.19 -8.50 -6.31
N PRO A 42 -35.45 -9.00 -6.34
CA PRO A 42 -36.60 -8.21 -6.73
C PRO A 42 -36.99 -7.11 -5.72
N PHE A 43 -36.39 -7.11 -4.52
CA PHE A 43 -36.66 -6.12 -3.47
C PHE A 43 -35.71 -4.92 -3.50
N ASP A 44 -34.43 -5.15 -3.82
CA ASP A 44 -33.39 -4.12 -3.72
C ASP A 44 -32.51 -4.00 -4.97
N GLY A 45 -32.75 -4.83 -5.99
CA GLY A 45 -32.05 -4.79 -7.27
C GLY A 45 -30.59 -5.27 -7.23
N LYS A 46 -30.05 -5.71 -6.09
CA LYS A 46 -28.65 -6.18 -6.00
C LYS A 46 -28.48 -7.56 -6.60
N THR A 47 -27.29 -7.81 -7.17
CA THR A 47 -26.90 -9.12 -7.68
C THR A 47 -26.82 -10.15 -6.55
N LEU A 48 -27.42 -11.31 -6.78
CA LEU A 48 -27.47 -12.42 -5.82
C LEU A 48 -26.17 -13.23 -5.88
N GLN A 49 -25.68 -13.68 -4.72
CA GLN A 49 -24.42 -14.41 -4.60
C GLN A 49 -24.68 -15.89 -4.27
N PRO A 50 -23.91 -16.85 -4.78
CA PRO A 50 -24.04 -18.26 -4.39
C PRO A 50 -23.92 -18.43 -2.88
N LYS A 51 -24.84 -19.16 -2.27
CA LYS A 51 -24.79 -19.44 -0.84
C LYS A 51 -23.69 -20.47 -0.56
N ALA A 52 -22.56 -20.02 0.01
CA ALA A 52 -21.43 -20.88 0.32
C ALA A 52 -21.82 -21.97 1.35
N SER A 53 -21.69 -23.25 0.98
CA SER A 53 -21.68 -24.35 1.95
C SER A 53 -20.28 -24.42 2.57
N GLN A 54 -20.11 -23.95 3.81
CA GLN A 54 -18.82 -24.06 4.50
C GLN A 54 -18.63 -25.49 5.02
N ALA A 55 -17.92 -26.31 4.24
CA ALA A 55 -17.28 -27.49 4.81
C ALA A 55 -16.25 -27.04 5.86
N GLN A 56 -16.13 -27.77 6.97
CA GLN A 56 -15.15 -27.53 8.03
C GLN A 56 -14.19 -28.71 8.13
N GLY A 57 -12.98 -28.47 8.65
CA GLY A 57 -11.97 -29.48 8.88
C GLY A 57 -11.34 -29.35 10.28
N PRO A 58 -11.02 -30.47 10.94
CA PRO A 58 -10.43 -30.45 12.27
C PRO A 58 -8.96 -30.05 12.22
N VAL A 59 -8.58 -29.12 13.09
CA VAL A 59 -7.22 -28.60 13.25
C VAL A 59 -6.79 -28.72 14.69
N GLU A 60 -5.60 -29.28 14.87
CA GLU A 60 -4.96 -29.43 16.15
C GLU A 60 -3.65 -28.65 16.19
N ILE A 61 -3.50 -27.81 17.20
CA ILE A 61 -2.32 -26.97 17.43
C ILE A 61 -1.69 -27.41 18.75
N VAL A 62 -0.45 -27.87 18.70
CA VAL A 62 0.37 -28.11 19.88
C VAL A 62 1.33 -26.94 20.03
N ILE A 63 1.39 -26.31 21.19
CA ILE A 63 2.20 -25.09 21.40
C ILE A 63 3.10 -25.20 22.63
N ASN A 64 4.33 -24.70 22.48
CA ASN A 64 5.33 -24.60 23.54
C ASN A 64 5.92 -23.17 23.55
N PRO A 65 5.88 -22.42 24.66
CA PRO A 65 5.38 -22.78 25.99
C PRO A 65 3.85 -22.88 26.06
N ALA A 66 3.34 -23.70 26.98
CA ALA A 66 1.92 -23.87 27.22
C ALA A 66 1.19 -22.58 27.67
N THR A 67 1.94 -21.57 28.12
CA THR A 67 1.44 -20.26 28.51
C THR A 67 1.15 -19.32 27.33
N ALA A 68 1.43 -19.76 26.10
CA ALA A 68 1.19 -18.95 24.92
C ALA A 68 -0.30 -18.76 24.63
N SER A 69 -0.67 -17.52 24.28
CA SER A 69 -1.98 -17.19 23.73
C SER A 69 -1.99 -17.42 22.22
N ILE A 70 -3.08 -17.96 21.69
CA ILE A 70 -3.29 -18.27 20.27
C ILE A 70 -4.45 -17.43 19.72
N ALA A 71 -4.26 -16.88 18.52
CA ALA A 71 -5.32 -16.29 17.69
C ALA A 71 -5.33 -16.95 16.30
N ILE A 72 -6.53 -17.18 15.76
CA ILE A 72 -6.75 -17.66 14.39
C ILE A 72 -7.54 -16.60 13.63
N ASP A 73 -7.02 -16.12 12.51
CA ASP A 73 -7.58 -15.04 11.70
C ASP A 73 -7.89 -13.77 12.51
N GLY A 74 -7.03 -13.48 13.49
CA GLY A 74 -7.18 -12.35 14.41
C GLY A 74 -8.20 -12.55 15.53
N LEU A 75 -8.89 -13.69 15.58
CA LEU A 75 -9.81 -14.03 16.68
C LEU A 75 -9.09 -14.80 17.79
N PRO A 76 -9.10 -14.34 19.05
CA PRO A 76 -8.51 -15.06 20.17
C PRO A 76 -9.18 -16.43 20.35
N ARG A 77 -8.38 -17.50 20.39
CA ARG A 77 -8.87 -18.88 20.58
C ARG A 77 -8.44 -19.49 21.93
N GLY A 78 -7.81 -18.70 22.80
CA GLY A 78 -7.35 -19.13 24.12
C GLY A 78 -5.85 -19.50 24.12
N GLY A 79 -5.45 -20.42 25.00
CA GLY A 79 -4.08 -20.90 25.15
C GLY A 79 -4.05 -22.28 25.83
N GLY A 80 -2.85 -22.81 26.09
CA GLY A 80 -2.65 -24.15 26.64
C GLY A 80 -1.80 -25.03 25.71
N PRO A 81 -1.28 -26.18 26.17
CA PRO A 81 -0.30 -26.98 25.43
C PRO A 81 -0.86 -27.62 24.14
N ARG A 82 -2.19 -27.72 24.03
CA ARG A 82 -2.89 -28.32 22.90
C ARG A 82 -4.25 -27.64 22.73
N LEU A 83 -4.55 -27.19 21.52
CA LEU A 83 -5.80 -26.55 21.13
C LEU A 83 -6.38 -27.29 19.91
N THR A 84 -7.62 -27.73 20.00
CA THR A 84 -8.34 -28.41 18.91
C THR A 84 -9.52 -27.54 18.46
N LEU A 85 -9.64 -27.28 17.17
CA LEU A 85 -10.65 -26.42 16.55
C LEU A 85 -11.19 -27.09 15.29
N ASP A 86 -12.45 -26.84 14.93
CA ASP A 86 -12.95 -27.06 13.58
C ASP A 86 -12.96 -25.71 12.85
N LEU A 87 -12.20 -25.61 11.76
CA LEU A 87 -12.06 -24.40 10.97
C LEU A 87 -12.70 -24.58 9.58
N PRO A 88 -13.24 -23.52 8.96
CA PRO A 88 -13.68 -23.57 7.57
C PRO A 88 -12.60 -24.13 6.64
N VAL A 89 -12.99 -24.77 5.55
CA VAL A 89 -12.04 -25.13 4.49
C VAL A 89 -11.52 -23.85 3.83
N GLY A 90 -10.20 -23.70 3.74
CA GLY A 90 -9.55 -22.51 3.21
C GLY A 90 -8.25 -22.15 3.92
N GLU A 91 -7.69 -21.00 3.57
CA GLU A 91 -6.48 -20.44 4.19
C GLU A 91 -6.81 -19.78 5.54
N HIS A 92 -5.97 -20.05 6.53
CA HIS A 92 -6.05 -19.51 7.87
C HIS A 92 -4.70 -19.00 8.36
N ARG A 93 -4.72 -18.02 9.25
CA ARG A 93 -3.51 -17.46 9.88
C ARG A 93 -3.52 -17.73 11.38
N LEU A 94 -2.46 -18.38 11.85
CA LEU A 94 -2.16 -18.58 13.28
C LEU A 94 -1.20 -17.51 13.76
N GLU A 95 -1.54 -16.87 14.89
CA GLU A 95 -0.64 -16.02 15.66
C GLU A 95 -0.51 -16.55 17.08
N ALA A 96 0.72 -16.58 17.60
CA ALA A 96 1.01 -17.03 18.96
C ALA A 96 2.00 -16.12 19.68
N ALA A 97 1.78 -15.90 20.98
CA ALA A 97 2.63 -15.03 21.81
C ALA A 97 2.67 -15.51 23.28
N ALA A 98 3.83 -15.36 23.93
CA ALA A 98 4.02 -15.59 25.36
C ALA A 98 5.02 -14.58 25.94
N PRO A 99 4.88 -14.15 27.21
CA PRO A 99 5.86 -13.28 27.87
C PRO A 99 7.27 -13.91 27.85
N GLY A 100 8.27 -13.14 27.43
CA GLY A 100 9.66 -13.61 27.33
C GLY A 100 9.99 -14.42 26.07
N TYR A 101 9.09 -14.51 25.10
CA TYR A 101 9.28 -15.21 23.83
C TYR A 101 9.06 -14.28 22.63
N ALA A 102 9.71 -14.56 21.50
CA ALA A 102 9.46 -13.89 20.24
C ALA A 102 8.05 -14.22 19.70
N PRO A 103 7.35 -13.26 19.08
CA PRO A 103 6.04 -13.51 18.48
C PRO A 103 6.14 -14.47 17.29
N PHE A 104 5.15 -15.36 17.13
CA PHE A 104 5.10 -16.36 16.07
C PHE A 104 3.88 -16.17 15.16
N ARG A 105 4.06 -16.36 13.85
CA ARG A 105 2.99 -16.31 12.84
C ARG A 105 3.18 -17.41 11.80
N LEU A 106 2.09 -18.08 11.42
CA LEU A 106 2.07 -19.14 10.40
C LEU A 106 0.76 -19.10 9.60
N SER A 107 0.84 -19.19 8.28
CA SER A 107 -0.33 -19.44 7.41
C SER A 107 -0.46 -20.94 7.14
N PHE A 108 -1.69 -21.46 7.11
CA PHE A 108 -1.97 -22.87 6.83
C PHE A 108 -3.35 -23.05 6.17
N SER A 109 -3.49 -24.10 5.36
CA SER A 109 -4.74 -24.43 4.67
C SER A 109 -5.48 -25.58 5.35
N VAL A 110 -6.79 -25.44 5.51
CA VAL A 110 -7.68 -26.49 5.99
C VAL A 110 -8.39 -27.13 4.80
N VAL A 111 -8.30 -28.46 4.69
CA VAL A 111 -8.92 -29.24 3.61
C VAL A 111 -10.02 -30.13 4.20
N ALA A 112 -11.14 -30.24 3.49
CA ALA A 112 -12.31 -31.00 3.96
C ALA A 112 -11.93 -32.45 4.32
N GLY A 113 -12.28 -32.88 5.53
CA GLY A 113 -12.07 -34.26 5.98
C GLY A 113 -10.61 -34.67 6.20
N GLN A 114 -9.65 -33.75 6.12
CA GLN A 114 -8.23 -33.99 6.39
C GLN A 114 -7.86 -33.34 7.73
N PRO A 115 -7.57 -34.12 8.80
CA PRO A 115 -7.12 -33.54 10.05
C PRO A 115 -5.73 -32.93 9.90
N LEU A 116 -5.60 -31.65 10.26
CA LEU A 116 -4.32 -30.94 10.24
C LEU A 116 -3.73 -30.84 11.65
N ARG A 117 -2.46 -31.17 11.80
CA ARG A 117 -1.73 -31.02 13.07
C ARG A 117 -0.55 -30.06 12.90
N LEU A 118 -0.55 -28.98 13.68
CA LEU A 118 0.49 -27.97 13.72
C LEU A 118 1.26 -28.06 15.05
N SER A 119 2.57 -27.90 15.00
CA SER A 119 3.44 -27.79 16.19
C SER A 119 4.13 -26.44 16.16
N VAL A 120 3.93 -25.64 17.21
CA VAL A 120 4.45 -24.27 17.33
C VAL A 120 5.40 -24.21 18.52
N GLU A 121 6.67 -23.90 18.24
CA GLU A 121 7.69 -23.65 19.27
C GLU A 121 8.07 -22.17 19.26
N LEU A 122 7.77 -21.46 20.35
CA LEU A 122 8.19 -20.08 20.51
C LEU A 122 9.65 -20.02 20.96
N VAL A 123 10.39 -19.05 20.42
CA VAL A 123 11.81 -18.84 20.75
C VAL A 123 11.93 -17.90 21.96
N PRO A 124 12.61 -18.30 23.06
CA PRO A 124 12.86 -17.42 24.19
C PRO A 124 13.68 -16.20 23.77
N LEU A 125 13.30 -15.02 24.26
CA LEU A 125 14.12 -13.82 24.11
C LEU A 125 15.34 -13.91 25.04
N PRO A 126 16.53 -13.46 24.61
CA PRO A 126 17.71 -13.47 25.46
C PRO A 126 17.49 -12.62 26.71
N ALA A 127 17.84 -13.16 27.87
CA ALA A 127 17.79 -12.44 29.13
C ALA A 127 18.82 -11.30 29.13
N SER A 128 18.38 -10.07 28.83
CA SER A 128 19.20 -8.90 29.04
C SER A 128 19.20 -8.55 30.53
N ALA A 129 20.41 -8.44 31.09
CA ALA A 129 20.67 -8.13 32.48
C ALA A 129 19.96 -6.85 32.94
N ALA A 130 19.32 -6.93 34.09
CA ALA A 130 18.83 -5.78 34.82
C ALA A 130 19.99 -4.82 35.14
N GLY A 131 20.00 -3.66 34.50
CA GLY A 131 20.80 -2.50 34.94
C GLY A 131 20.16 -1.82 36.15
N PRO A 132 20.94 -1.06 36.95
CA PRO A 132 20.48 -0.52 38.22
C PRO A 132 19.35 0.50 37.99
N THR A 133 18.37 0.48 38.90
CA THR A 133 17.28 1.45 38.97
C THR A 133 17.86 2.86 39.10
N ALA A 134 17.74 3.64 38.03
CA ALA A 134 18.01 5.07 38.05
C ALA A 134 16.99 5.77 38.97
N PRO A 135 17.37 6.86 39.65
CA PRO A 135 16.44 7.62 40.49
C PRO A 135 15.29 8.14 39.63
N SER A 136 14.08 8.08 40.18
CA SER A 136 12.89 8.66 39.56
C SER A 136 13.05 10.18 39.42
N VAL A 137 13.50 10.61 38.24
CA VAL A 137 13.36 11.99 37.78
C VAL A 137 11.87 12.21 37.48
N PRO A 138 11.25 13.30 37.94
CA PRO A 138 9.85 13.60 37.61
C PRO A 138 9.70 13.65 36.09
N ALA A 139 8.71 12.92 35.59
CA ALA A 139 8.39 12.78 34.18
C ALA A 139 8.21 14.17 33.55
N SER A 140 9.21 14.60 32.79
CA SER A 140 8.96 15.49 31.67
C SER A 140 8.08 14.72 30.68
N PRO A 141 7.14 15.37 29.97
CA PRO A 141 6.24 14.67 29.07
C PRO A 141 7.07 13.94 28.01
N GLU A 142 7.07 12.60 28.02
CA GLU A 142 7.72 11.84 26.97
C GLU A 142 7.06 12.19 25.63
N PRO A 143 7.85 12.40 24.56
CA PRO A 143 7.30 12.69 23.26
C PRO A 143 6.38 11.55 22.82
N ASN A 144 5.22 11.91 22.25
CA ASN A 144 4.28 10.98 21.64
C ASN A 144 5.04 9.91 20.80
N PRO A 145 4.82 8.60 21.01
CA PRO A 145 5.52 7.53 20.28
C PRO A 145 5.51 7.71 18.76
N THR A 146 4.43 8.25 18.18
CA THR A 146 4.35 8.59 16.75
C THR A 146 5.32 9.70 16.36
N ALA A 147 5.43 10.74 17.18
CA ALA A 147 6.37 11.84 16.95
C ALA A 147 7.82 11.37 17.08
N ALA A 148 8.10 10.50 18.07
CA ALA A 148 9.42 9.89 18.26
C ALA A 148 9.81 8.99 17.07
N LEU A 149 8.87 8.18 16.56
CA LEU A 149 9.08 7.37 15.34
C LEU A 149 9.41 8.24 14.14
N ALA A 150 8.58 9.27 13.89
CA ALA A 150 8.78 10.17 12.78
C ALA A 150 10.13 10.90 12.84
N ALA A 151 10.52 11.40 14.01
CA ALA A 151 11.80 12.09 14.20
C ALA A 151 13.00 11.17 13.91
N ARG A 152 12.92 9.91 14.35
CA ARG A 152 13.96 8.91 14.04
C ARG A 152 14.06 8.64 12.54
N LEU A 153 12.93 8.52 11.85
CA LEU A 153 12.88 8.22 10.42
C LEU A 153 13.28 9.42 9.54
N ASP A 154 13.03 10.65 9.95
CA ASP A 154 13.45 11.85 9.21
C ASP A 154 14.97 11.92 9.00
N GLN A 155 15.72 11.37 9.95
CA GLN A 155 17.18 11.34 9.97
C GLN A 155 17.75 10.05 9.34
N ALA A 156 16.90 9.08 9.00
CA ALA A 156 17.32 7.80 8.42
C ALA A 156 17.57 7.97 6.91
N MET A 157 18.71 8.55 6.57
CA MET A 157 19.17 8.73 5.18
C MET A 157 20.49 8.01 4.93
N VAL A 158 20.68 7.53 3.71
CA VAL A 158 21.92 6.96 3.20
C VAL A 158 22.59 7.94 2.24
N GLN A 159 23.92 8.04 2.33
CA GLN A 159 24.71 8.82 1.37
C GLN A 159 24.96 8.01 0.09
N ILE A 160 24.61 8.58 -1.05
CA ILE A 160 25.02 8.14 -2.37
C ILE A 160 26.24 8.97 -2.80
N PRO A 161 27.42 8.36 -3.02
CA PRO A 161 28.62 9.11 -3.38
C PRO A 161 28.52 9.83 -4.72
N ALA A 162 29.27 10.92 -4.86
CA ALA A 162 29.52 11.53 -6.15
C ALA A 162 30.16 10.51 -7.10
N GLY A 163 29.74 10.50 -8.35
CA GLY A 163 30.22 9.48 -9.27
C GLY A 163 29.55 9.51 -10.63
N THR A 164 29.90 8.51 -11.44
CA THR A 164 29.23 8.22 -12.71
C THR A 164 28.62 6.84 -12.62
N TYR A 165 27.34 6.75 -12.91
CA TYR A 165 26.50 5.56 -12.75
C TYR A 165 25.88 5.17 -14.08
N LEU A 166 25.59 3.88 -14.24
CA LEU A 166 24.92 3.33 -15.41
C LEU A 166 23.44 3.10 -15.09
N LEU A 167 22.57 3.80 -15.82
CA LEU A 167 21.10 3.79 -15.68
C LEU A 167 20.44 3.35 -16.98
N GLY A 168 19.16 2.99 -16.92
CA GLY A 168 18.37 2.40 -17.98
C GLY A 168 18.48 0.88 -18.02
N SER A 169 17.95 0.29 -19.09
CA SER A 169 18.05 -1.13 -19.36
C SER A 169 17.98 -1.37 -20.87
N ASP A 170 18.83 -2.26 -21.41
CA ASP A 170 18.73 -2.68 -22.81
C ASP A 170 17.64 -3.74 -23.04
N ARG A 171 17.11 -4.31 -21.95
CA ARG A 171 16.11 -5.39 -21.96
C ARG A 171 14.72 -4.90 -21.55
N GLY A 172 14.61 -3.71 -20.97
CA GLY A 172 13.36 -3.11 -20.52
C GLY A 172 12.45 -2.60 -21.65
N ASN A 173 11.42 -1.84 -21.28
CA ASN A 173 10.53 -1.18 -22.24
C ASN A 173 11.31 -0.14 -23.09
N PRO A 174 10.75 0.32 -24.22
CA PRO A 174 11.44 1.26 -25.11
C PRO A 174 11.94 2.53 -24.41
N ASP A 175 11.17 3.07 -23.48
CA ASP A 175 11.45 4.26 -22.68
C ASP A 175 12.48 4.04 -21.57
N GLU A 176 12.86 2.80 -21.32
CA GLU A 176 13.93 2.45 -20.37
C GLU A 176 15.29 2.31 -21.08
N ARG A 177 15.28 2.33 -22.41
CA ARG A 177 16.47 2.13 -23.25
C ARG A 177 17.04 3.48 -23.72
N PRO A 178 18.34 3.53 -24.05
CA PRO A 178 19.36 2.52 -23.79
C PRO A 178 19.93 2.67 -22.37
N LEU A 179 20.85 1.78 -22.00
CA LEU A 179 21.77 2.07 -20.91
C LEU A 179 22.54 3.38 -21.17
N ARG A 180 22.58 4.27 -20.18
CA ARG A 180 23.22 5.59 -20.24
C ARG A 180 24.06 5.89 -19.01
N ARG A 181 25.14 6.65 -19.20
CA ARG A 181 26.00 7.11 -18.10
C ARG A 181 25.50 8.45 -17.57
N VAL A 182 25.28 8.52 -16.26
CA VAL A 182 24.84 9.73 -15.57
C VAL A 182 25.83 10.10 -14.48
N LYS A 183 26.19 11.38 -14.41
CA LYS A 183 27.07 11.91 -13.38
C LYS A 183 26.25 12.64 -12.32
N THR A 184 26.53 12.40 -11.05
CA THR A 184 25.93 13.12 -9.91
C THR A 184 27.02 13.65 -8.98
N ALA A 185 26.72 14.76 -8.29
CA ALA A 185 27.56 15.33 -7.23
C ALA A 185 27.48 14.54 -5.91
N GLY A 186 26.65 13.49 -5.85
CA GLY A 186 26.33 12.79 -4.63
C GLY A 186 25.21 13.49 -3.87
N PHE A 187 24.47 12.72 -3.09
CA PHE A 187 23.27 13.18 -2.38
C PHE A 187 22.97 12.21 -1.24
N TRP A 188 22.05 12.59 -0.37
CA TRP A 188 21.46 11.73 0.66
C TRP A 188 20.07 11.32 0.22
N ILE A 189 19.65 10.09 0.47
CA ILE A 189 18.29 9.61 0.19
C ILE A 189 17.70 8.95 1.42
N ASP A 190 16.41 9.14 1.64
CA ASP A 190 15.68 8.46 2.70
C ASP A 190 15.75 6.94 2.51
N VAL A 191 16.04 6.21 3.60
CA VAL A 191 16.14 4.75 3.59
C VAL A 191 14.81 4.10 3.23
N HIS A 192 13.69 4.73 3.57
CA HIS A 192 12.33 4.23 3.38
C HIS A 192 11.46 5.25 2.65
N GLU A 193 10.27 4.85 2.19
CA GLU A 193 9.23 5.80 1.83
C GLU A 193 8.82 6.65 3.05
N VAL A 194 8.27 7.84 2.78
CA VAL A 194 7.72 8.70 3.85
C VAL A 194 6.55 7.98 4.50
N THR A 195 6.65 7.79 5.82
CA THR A 195 5.62 7.11 6.59
C THR A 195 4.43 8.01 6.93
N CYS A 196 3.29 7.43 7.27
CA CYS A 196 2.13 8.19 7.76
C CYS A 196 2.46 9.00 9.03
N ALA A 197 3.31 8.50 9.93
CA ALA A 197 3.75 9.24 11.12
C ALA A 197 4.53 10.51 10.75
N GLN A 198 5.43 10.41 9.76
CA GLN A 198 6.18 11.55 9.24
C GLN A 198 5.26 12.57 8.58
N TYR A 199 4.37 12.10 7.70
CA TYR A 199 3.43 12.97 7.00
C TYR A 199 2.42 13.65 7.95
N GLN A 200 2.03 13.00 9.05
CA GLN A 200 1.17 13.62 10.06
C GLN A 200 1.81 14.84 10.72
N ARG A 201 3.13 14.81 10.96
CA ARG A 201 3.84 15.99 11.50
C ARG A 201 3.81 17.15 10.52
N PHE A 202 4.03 16.87 9.24
CA PHE A 202 3.87 17.86 8.18
C PHE A 202 2.47 18.48 8.18
N LEU A 203 1.42 17.66 8.24
CA LEU A 203 0.04 18.16 8.28
C LEU A 203 -0.25 19.01 9.52
N ASP A 204 0.23 18.59 10.68
CA ASP A 204 0.04 19.33 11.94
C ASP A 204 0.73 20.71 11.91
N ASP A 205 1.84 20.84 11.18
CA ASP A 205 2.60 22.08 11.06
C ASP A 205 2.07 22.98 9.92
N ILE A 206 1.81 22.44 8.74
CA ILE A 206 1.32 23.24 7.60
C ILE A 206 -0.05 23.85 7.88
N ARG A 207 -0.91 23.17 8.67
CA ARG A 207 -2.20 23.72 9.14
C ARG A 207 -2.03 24.94 10.05
N LYS A 208 -0.89 25.08 10.74
CA LYS A 208 -0.57 26.23 11.59
C LYS A 208 0.18 27.33 10.83
N MET A 209 1.11 26.94 9.98
CA MET A 209 2.02 27.87 9.29
C MET A 209 1.47 28.40 7.95
N GLY A 210 0.44 27.73 7.41
CA GLY A 210 -0.08 27.96 6.07
C GLY A 210 0.81 27.37 4.97
N HIS A 211 0.48 27.70 3.72
CA HIS A 211 1.08 27.15 2.49
C HIS A 211 2.48 27.70 2.15
N ARG A 212 3.38 27.82 3.13
CA ARG A 212 4.73 28.41 2.96
C ARG A 212 5.69 27.53 2.16
N HIS A 213 5.47 26.22 2.18
CA HIS A 213 6.35 25.22 1.55
C HIS A 213 5.73 24.63 0.26
N CYS A 214 4.59 25.15 -0.17
CA CYS A 214 3.88 24.67 -1.35
C CYS A 214 4.59 25.07 -2.63
N HIS A 215 4.47 24.24 -3.66
CA HIS A 215 5.03 24.53 -4.96
C HIS A 215 4.30 25.74 -5.60
N PRO A 216 4.98 26.65 -6.33
CA PRO A 216 4.32 27.82 -6.91
C PRO A 216 3.20 27.51 -7.92
N ALA A 217 3.27 26.35 -8.58
CA ALA A 217 2.24 25.87 -9.51
C ALA A 217 1.09 25.09 -8.82
N GLU A 218 1.13 24.97 -7.50
CA GLU A 218 0.06 24.33 -6.74
C GLU A 218 -1.20 25.21 -6.71
N PRO A 219 -2.41 24.62 -6.75
CA PRO A 219 -3.65 25.36 -6.53
C PRO A 219 -3.63 26.13 -5.20
N PRO A 220 -4.08 27.40 -5.17
CA PRO A 220 -4.14 28.16 -3.92
C PRO A 220 -4.98 27.46 -2.85
N ASN A 221 -4.46 27.40 -1.63
CA ASN A 221 -5.13 26.81 -0.45
C ASN A 221 -5.52 25.33 -0.60
N LYS A 222 -4.71 24.55 -1.32
CA LYS A 222 -4.91 23.11 -1.50
C LYS A 222 -4.90 22.38 -0.16
N ASP A 223 -5.87 21.48 0.07
CA ASP A 223 -5.81 20.60 1.22
C ASP A 223 -4.80 19.45 0.96
N HIS A 224 -3.77 19.39 1.80
CA HIS A 224 -2.75 18.34 1.76
C HIS A 224 -3.19 17.05 2.45
N THR A 225 -4.39 17.00 3.03
CA THR A 225 -4.89 15.80 3.71
C THR A 225 -5.06 14.65 2.70
N PRO A 226 -4.43 13.47 2.92
CA PRO A 226 -4.60 12.31 2.05
C PRO A 226 -6.04 11.81 2.13
N PHE A 227 -6.74 11.84 0.99
CA PHE A 227 -8.17 11.55 0.98
C PHE A 227 -8.62 11.08 -0.40
N HIS A 228 -9.54 10.12 -0.41
CA HIS A 228 -10.23 9.61 -1.58
C HIS A 228 -11.71 9.35 -1.27
N THR A 229 -12.61 9.55 -2.25
CA THR A 229 -14.07 9.39 -2.12
C THR A 229 -14.59 7.98 -2.45
N TYR A 230 -13.93 7.24 -3.36
CA TYR A 230 -14.31 5.85 -3.64
C TYR A 230 -14.26 4.95 -2.41
N ALA A 231 -15.34 4.18 -2.20
CA ALA A 231 -15.53 3.33 -1.03
C ALA A 231 -14.38 2.33 -0.79
N TRP A 232 -13.81 1.77 -1.87
CA TRP A 232 -12.71 0.82 -1.77
C TRP A 232 -11.40 1.47 -1.28
N ALA A 233 -11.21 2.77 -1.53
CA ALA A 233 -10.03 3.53 -1.14
C ALA A 233 -10.19 4.23 0.22
N LEU A 234 -11.41 4.30 0.78
CA LEU A 234 -11.68 4.97 2.06
C LEU A 234 -10.86 4.43 3.23
N ARG A 235 -10.45 3.16 3.18
CA ARG A 235 -9.59 2.53 4.19
C ARG A 235 -8.19 3.16 4.29
N PHE A 236 -7.78 3.92 3.28
CA PHE A 236 -6.53 4.68 3.25
C PHE A 236 -6.73 6.19 3.51
N SER A 237 -7.98 6.66 3.49
CA SER A 237 -8.32 8.07 3.65
C SER A 237 -8.12 8.53 5.08
N TRP A 238 -7.57 9.72 5.25
CA TRP A 238 -7.30 10.32 6.55
C TRP A 238 -8.53 11.04 7.10
N LEU A 239 -9.55 10.28 7.48
CA LEU A 239 -10.80 10.80 8.02
C LEU A 239 -10.53 11.55 9.35
N GLY A 240 -10.97 12.80 9.43
CA GLY A 240 -10.64 13.67 10.57
C GLY A 240 -9.20 14.17 10.59
N GLY A 241 -8.48 14.07 9.47
CA GLY A 241 -7.13 14.61 9.30
C GLY A 241 -6.04 13.83 10.03
N ARG A 242 -6.29 12.54 10.31
CA ARG A 242 -5.38 11.57 10.93
C ARG A 242 -5.24 10.32 10.05
N PRO A 243 -4.09 9.62 10.05
CA PRO A 243 -3.96 8.38 9.31
C PRO A 243 -4.91 7.30 9.82
N PRO A 244 -5.22 6.28 9.01
CA PRO A 244 -5.90 5.10 9.49
C PRO A 244 -5.15 4.47 10.68
N ALA A 245 -5.89 3.93 11.63
CA ALA A 245 -5.30 3.36 12.83
C ALA A 245 -4.31 2.24 12.50
N LYS A 246 -3.16 2.21 13.20
CA LYS A 246 -2.09 1.20 13.04
C LYS A 246 -1.33 1.28 11.71
N MET A 247 -1.43 2.40 10.99
CA MET A 247 -0.68 2.64 9.75
C MET A 247 0.44 3.68 9.92
N GLU A 248 0.82 4.02 11.16
CA GLU A 248 1.80 5.07 11.44
C GLU A 248 3.16 4.79 10.79
N ASP A 249 3.56 3.52 10.68
CA ASP A 249 4.80 3.04 10.06
C ASP A 249 4.64 2.58 8.60
N HIS A 250 3.46 2.76 8.00
CA HIS A 250 3.20 2.44 6.60
C HIS A 250 3.50 3.66 5.71
N PRO A 251 3.86 3.44 4.43
CA PRO A 251 4.05 4.54 3.49
C PRO A 251 2.78 5.37 3.38
N VAL A 252 2.93 6.70 3.34
CA VAL A 252 1.82 7.58 3.02
C VAL A 252 1.42 7.40 1.55
N VAL A 253 0.12 7.22 1.31
CA VAL A 253 -0.50 7.11 -0.02
C VAL A 253 -1.64 8.11 -0.14
N LEU A 254 -2.31 8.18 -1.30
CA LEU A 254 -3.33 9.19 -1.60
C LEU A 254 -2.79 10.63 -1.55
N VAL A 255 -1.50 10.77 -1.81
CA VAL A 255 -0.79 12.04 -1.98
C VAL A 255 -0.51 12.25 -3.46
N ASP A 256 -0.71 13.48 -3.92
CA ASP A 256 -0.31 13.86 -5.28
C ASP A 256 1.12 14.38 -5.31
N TRP A 257 1.60 14.77 -6.48
CA TRP A 257 2.98 15.24 -6.63
C TRP A 257 3.24 16.52 -5.83
N PHE A 258 2.24 17.41 -5.74
CA PHE A 258 2.36 18.66 -5.01
C PHE A 258 2.41 18.43 -3.49
N ASP A 259 1.64 17.46 -2.99
CA ASP A 259 1.72 17.01 -1.59
C ASP A 259 3.12 16.50 -1.24
N ALA A 260 3.70 15.67 -2.12
CA ALA A 260 5.02 15.10 -1.95
C ALA A 260 6.11 16.20 -2.00
N ALA A 261 6.00 17.14 -2.94
CA ALA A 261 6.91 18.27 -3.06
C ALA A 261 6.83 19.22 -1.84
N ALA A 262 5.63 19.52 -1.36
CA ALA A 262 5.41 20.39 -0.20
C ALA A 262 5.96 19.77 1.09
N TYR A 263 5.74 18.46 1.28
CA TYR A 263 6.36 17.72 2.38
C TYR A 263 7.88 17.79 2.30
N ALA A 264 8.46 17.50 1.13
CA ALA A 264 9.91 17.46 0.96
C ALA A 264 10.53 18.82 1.31
N ALA A 265 9.95 19.91 0.79
CA ALA A 265 10.39 21.26 1.10
C ALA A 265 10.23 21.63 2.59
N TRP A 266 9.12 21.24 3.23
CA TRP A 266 8.93 21.43 4.68
C TRP A 266 9.99 20.69 5.51
N ALA A 267 10.36 19.48 5.10
CA ALA A 267 11.39 18.68 5.75
C ALA A 267 12.83 19.20 5.52
N GLY A 268 13.01 20.29 4.77
CA GLY A 268 14.32 20.78 4.34
C GLY A 268 14.99 19.90 3.28
N LYS A 269 14.21 19.07 2.60
CA LYS A 269 14.63 18.08 1.59
C LYS A 269 14.06 18.48 0.21
N ARG A 270 14.16 17.57 -0.77
CA ARG A 270 13.48 17.65 -2.07
C ARG A 270 13.07 16.26 -2.54
N LEU A 271 12.21 16.17 -3.55
CA LEU A 271 11.97 14.90 -4.24
C LEU A 271 13.23 14.47 -5.02
N PRO A 272 13.50 13.15 -5.13
CA PRO A 272 14.56 12.65 -5.99
C PRO A 272 14.27 13.01 -7.44
N THR A 273 15.30 13.34 -8.22
CA THR A 273 15.19 13.17 -9.67
C THR A 273 15.03 11.69 -10.02
N GLU A 274 14.50 11.38 -11.19
CA GLU A 274 14.41 10.00 -11.67
C GLU A 274 15.78 9.30 -11.63
N ASP A 275 16.84 10.01 -12.05
CA ASP A 275 18.19 9.48 -12.08
C ASP A 275 18.72 9.15 -10.68
N GLU A 276 18.51 10.04 -9.71
CA GLU A 276 18.90 9.81 -8.32
C GLU A 276 18.15 8.62 -7.71
N TRP A 277 16.85 8.52 -7.99
CA TRP A 277 16.04 7.39 -7.55
C TRP A 277 16.60 6.07 -8.10
N GLU A 278 16.92 6.04 -9.41
CA GLU A 278 17.42 4.83 -10.06
C GLU A 278 18.84 4.45 -9.59
N ILE A 279 19.71 5.44 -9.37
CA ILE A 279 21.04 5.21 -8.78
C ILE A 279 20.89 4.56 -7.40
N ALA A 280 19.99 5.09 -6.58
CA ALA A 280 19.72 4.58 -5.24
C ALA A 280 19.12 3.16 -5.26
N ALA A 281 18.26 2.87 -6.24
CA ALA A 281 17.58 1.58 -6.39
C ALA A 281 18.52 0.47 -6.88
N GLY A 282 19.27 0.69 -7.97
CA GLY A 282 20.05 -0.36 -8.64
C GLY A 282 21.55 -0.31 -8.40
N GLY A 283 22.04 0.62 -7.58
CA GLY A 283 23.48 0.81 -7.36
C GLY A 283 24.22 1.43 -8.55
N GLY A 284 23.50 1.89 -9.57
CA GLY A 284 24.06 2.42 -10.81
C GLY A 284 24.84 1.40 -11.65
N ARG A 285 24.43 0.13 -11.62
CA ARG A 285 25.06 -0.99 -12.34
C ARG A 285 24.19 -1.59 -13.45
N GLY A 286 23.06 -0.95 -13.77
CA GLY A 286 22.08 -1.51 -14.72
C GLY A 286 21.45 -2.82 -14.24
N LEU A 287 21.16 -2.94 -12.94
CA LEU A 287 20.43 -4.09 -12.39
C LEU A 287 18.94 -4.01 -12.75
N ASP A 288 18.31 -5.16 -13.00
CA ASP A 288 16.86 -5.18 -13.25
C ASP A 288 16.04 -4.95 -11.96
N TYR A 289 16.52 -5.39 -10.79
CA TYR A 289 15.91 -5.21 -9.46
C TYR A 289 16.97 -4.77 -8.44
N PRO A 290 16.59 -4.19 -7.29
CA PRO A 290 17.56 -3.73 -6.28
C PRO A 290 18.56 -4.80 -5.84
N TRP A 291 18.11 -6.05 -5.76
CA TRP A 291 18.92 -7.21 -5.35
C TRP A 291 19.58 -7.99 -6.50
N GLY A 292 19.33 -7.64 -7.77
CA GLY A 292 19.93 -8.35 -8.90
C GLY A 292 19.05 -8.40 -10.14
N ASN A 293 19.30 -9.39 -11.01
CA ASN A 293 18.65 -9.47 -12.33
C ASN A 293 17.50 -10.50 -12.39
N ASN A 294 17.16 -11.10 -11.26
CA ASN A 294 16.10 -12.10 -11.16
C ASN A 294 15.06 -11.61 -10.16
N PHE A 295 13.81 -11.58 -10.59
CA PHE A 295 12.70 -11.20 -9.71
C PHE A 295 12.54 -12.22 -8.58
N SER A 296 12.26 -11.73 -7.38
CA SER A 296 11.87 -12.56 -6.24
C SER A 296 10.76 -11.84 -5.48
N PRO A 297 9.57 -12.45 -5.36
CA PRO A 297 8.47 -11.88 -4.58
C PRO A 297 8.71 -11.93 -3.06
N ASP A 298 9.75 -12.62 -2.60
CA ASP A 298 10.11 -12.69 -1.17
C ASP A 298 10.94 -11.47 -0.72
N LEU A 299 11.35 -10.62 -1.67
CA LEU A 299 12.23 -9.46 -1.43
C LEU A 299 11.51 -8.12 -1.62
N CYS A 300 10.23 -8.12 -1.97
CA CYS A 300 9.43 -6.91 -2.05
C CYS A 300 7.95 -7.18 -1.75
N ASN A 301 7.20 -6.11 -1.52
CA ASN A 301 5.74 -6.20 -1.43
C ASN A 301 5.10 -6.05 -2.81
N VAL A 302 4.56 -7.14 -3.35
CA VAL A 302 3.69 -7.19 -4.54
C VAL A 302 2.37 -7.93 -4.22
N GLY A 303 1.84 -7.69 -3.01
CA GLY A 303 0.63 -8.32 -2.49
C GLY A 303 -0.64 -7.49 -2.66
N ASP A 304 -1.58 -7.57 -1.71
CA ASP A 304 -2.89 -6.89 -1.83
C ASP A 304 -2.98 -5.53 -1.10
N TYR A 305 -1.92 -5.13 -0.39
CA TYR A 305 -1.94 -3.98 0.51
C TYR A 305 -0.52 -3.45 0.79
N PRO A 306 -0.32 -2.12 1.00
CA PRO A 306 0.97 -1.62 1.46
C PRO A 306 1.27 -2.17 2.85
N VAL A 307 2.54 -2.42 3.14
CA VAL A 307 2.98 -2.86 4.46
C VAL A 307 3.85 -1.80 5.10
N ARG A 308 4.17 -1.97 6.40
CA ARG A 308 5.14 -1.13 7.09
C ARG A 308 6.44 -1.03 6.29
N VAL A 309 7.03 0.15 6.27
CA VAL A 309 8.32 0.35 5.61
C VAL A 309 9.40 -0.54 6.24
N GLY A 310 10.32 -1.03 5.41
CA GLY A 310 11.42 -1.91 5.79
C GLY A 310 10.98 -3.33 6.15
N ALA A 311 9.78 -3.76 5.74
CA ALA A 311 9.31 -5.12 5.98
C ALA A 311 10.15 -6.18 5.25
N PHE A 312 10.84 -5.79 4.17
CA PHE A 312 11.65 -6.67 3.33
C PHE A 312 13.14 -6.29 3.38
N PRO A 313 13.86 -6.55 4.48
CA PRO A 313 15.26 -6.15 4.62
C PRO A 313 16.18 -6.85 3.59
N GLY A 314 15.81 -8.03 3.11
CA GLY A 314 16.54 -8.72 2.03
C GLY A 314 16.41 -8.05 0.66
N GLY A 315 15.42 -7.16 0.49
CA GLY A 315 15.17 -6.40 -0.73
C GLY A 315 15.96 -5.10 -0.84
N ALA A 316 16.87 -4.84 0.10
CA ALA A 316 17.67 -3.63 0.10
C ALA A 316 18.45 -3.45 -1.20
N SER A 317 18.54 -2.21 -1.67
CA SER A 317 19.43 -1.84 -2.75
C SER A 317 20.91 -2.05 -2.35
N PRO A 318 21.86 -1.97 -3.30
CA PRO A 318 23.29 -2.05 -2.99
C PRO A 318 23.80 -0.96 -2.03
N TRP A 319 22.99 0.08 -1.80
CA TRP A 319 23.27 1.17 -0.88
C TRP A 319 22.54 1.02 0.47
N GLY A 320 21.71 -0.01 0.65
CA GLY A 320 20.92 -0.21 1.85
C GLY A 320 19.59 0.56 1.86
N VAL A 321 19.15 1.07 0.71
CA VAL A 321 17.84 1.73 0.58
C VAL A 321 16.78 0.65 0.43
N LEU A 322 15.72 0.72 1.23
CA LEU A 322 14.68 -0.29 1.33
C LEU A 322 13.45 0.08 0.50
N ASP A 323 12.69 -0.95 0.14
CA ASP A 323 11.40 -0.85 -0.56
C ASP A 323 11.49 -0.09 -1.89
N MET A 324 12.66 -0.12 -2.55
CA MET A 324 12.86 0.49 -3.88
C MET A 324 12.14 -0.29 -5.01
N ALA A 325 11.58 -1.45 -4.70
CA ALA A 325 10.74 -2.24 -5.60
C ALA A 325 9.48 -2.67 -4.85
N GLY A 326 8.31 -2.42 -5.44
CA GLY A 326 7.02 -2.71 -4.82
C GLY A 326 6.68 -1.79 -3.64
N ASN A 327 5.78 -2.27 -2.77
CA ASN A 327 5.16 -1.49 -1.69
C ASN A 327 4.40 -0.27 -2.22
N VAL A 328 5.00 0.90 -2.39
CA VAL A 328 4.35 2.00 -3.12
C VAL A 328 5.26 2.55 -4.20
N ALA A 329 4.67 2.87 -5.34
CA ALA A 329 5.38 3.57 -6.40
C ALA A 329 5.65 5.01 -5.95
N GLU A 330 6.72 5.62 -6.43
CA GLU A 330 7.25 6.84 -5.82
C GLU A 330 7.33 8.01 -6.79
N TRP A 331 6.75 9.15 -6.39
CA TRP A 331 6.89 10.42 -7.11
C TRP A 331 8.35 10.88 -7.20
N THR A 332 8.77 11.32 -8.38
CA THR A 332 10.06 11.98 -8.61
C THR A 332 9.87 13.43 -9.06
N ALA A 333 10.92 14.24 -8.95
CA ALA A 333 10.95 15.62 -9.42
C ALA A 333 11.05 15.75 -10.96
N THR A 334 11.49 14.68 -11.64
CA THR A 334 11.72 14.71 -13.09
C THR A 334 10.38 14.69 -13.83
N ALA A 335 10.16 15.70 -14.66
CA ALA A 335 9.07 15.69 -15.63
C ALA A 335 9.48 14.84 -16.85
N TYR A 336 8.57 14.01 -17.33
CA TYR A 336 8.78 13.17 -18.49
C TYR A 336 8.80 14.01 -19.77
N GLU A 337 9.88 13.85 -20.53
CA GLU A 337 10.03 14.40 -21.86
C GLU A 337 10.16 13.24 -22.85
N PRO A 338 9.20 13.02 -23.77
CA PRO A 338 9.28 11.96 -24.74
C PRO A 338 10.48 12.13 -25.66
N ASP A 339 11.25 11.06 -25.82
CA ASP A 339 12.32 10.96 -26.78
C ASP A 339 11.76 10.39 -28.10
N ALA A 340 12.35 10.79 -29.24
CA ALA A 340 12.04 10.20 -30.54
C ALA A 340 12.18 8.66 -30.56
N ARG A 341 12.99 8.11 -29.64
CA ARG A 341 13.25 6.67 -29.46
C ARG A 341 12.16 5.93 -28.69
N ASP A 342 11.30 6.62 -27.94
CA ASP A 342 10.23 5.98 -27.16
C ASP A 342 9.18 5.33 -28.09
N GLY A 343 9.18 5.75 -29.37
CA GLY A 343 8.44 5.12 -30.45
C GLY A 343 6.97 5.56 -30.50
N LYS A 344 6.32 5.37 -31.65
CA LYS A 344 4.92 5.79 -31.88
C LYS A 344 3.89 5.06 -31.01
N LEU A 345 4.28 3.98 -30.33
CA LEU A 345 3.43 3.19 -29.44
C LEU A 345 3.45 3.70 -28.00
N PHE A 346 4.30 4.69 -27.70
CA PHE A 346 4.44 5.21 -26.35
C PHE A 346 3.35 6.26 -26.05
N GLY A 347 2.57 5.99 -25.00
CA GLY A 347 1.39 6.80 -24.61
C GLY A 347 1.68 7.85 -23.54
N GLY A 348 2.94 8.03 -23.14
CA GLY A 348 3.34 8.99 -22.11
C GLY A 348 2.94 10.43 -22.46
N ARG A 349 2.64 11.23 -21.44
CA ARG A 349 2.25 12.63 -21.62
C ARG A 349 3.43 13.53 -21.29
N TYR A 350 3.76 14.43 -22.19
CA TYR A 350 4.80 15.45 -21.96
C TYR A 350 4.53 16.23 -20.66
N GLY A 351 5.59 16.46 -19.88
CA GLY A 351 5.55 17.30 -18.68
C GLY A 351 4.92 16.63 -17.46
N GLN A 352 4.57 15.34 -17.51
CA GLN A 352 4.07 14.63 -16.33
C GLN A 352 5.21 14.19 -15.43
N PRO A 353 5.09 14.29 -14.10
CA PRO A 353 6.10 13.76 -13.20
C PRO A 353 6.23 12.24 -13.37
N ILE A 354 7.47 11.77 -13.37
CA ILE A 354 7.78 10.35 -13.48
C ILE A 354 7.57 9.68 -12.11
N ILE A 355 6.93 8.51 -12.12
CA ILE A 355 6.79 7.62 -10.96
C ILE A 355 7.66 6.37 -11.17
N ARG A 356 8.32 5.89 -10.10
CA ARG A 356 9.24 4.75 -10.15
C ARG A 356 8.90 3.67 -9.10
N GLY A 357 9.53 2.49 -9.22
CA GLY A 357 9.54 1.44 -8.19
C GLY A 357 8.41 0.40 -8.25
N GLY A 358 7.27 0.75 -8.84
CA GLY A 358 6.08 -0.10 -8.78
C GLY A 358 5.53 -0.18 -7.35
N SER A 359 4.39 -0.83 -7.20
CA SER A 359 3.63 -0.88 -5.95
C SER A 359 3.26 -2.30 -5.54
N TRP A 360 2.56 -2.43 -4.41
CA TRP A 360 1.96 -3.67 -3.97
C TRP A 360 1.03 -4.28 -5.04
N ASP A 361 0.34 -3.45 -5.84
CA ASP A 361 -0.61 -3.89 -6.88
C ASP A 361 0.06 -4.13 -8.25
N ASP A 362 1.40 -4.07 -8.33
CA ASP A 362 2.15 -4.26 -9.57
C ASP A 362 2.79 -5.65 -9.67
N GLU A 363 3.02 -6.09 -10.91
CA GLU A 363 3.80 -7.29 -11.20
C GLU A 363 5.30 -6.98 -11.31
N SER A 364 6.10 -8.04 -11.42
CA SER A 364 7.57 -7.97 -11.59
C SER A 364 8.05 -6.91 -12.59
N ARG A 365 7.35 -6.70 -13.71
CA ARG A 365 7.76 -5.73 -14.73
C ARG A 365 7.70 -4.29 -14.27
N GLY A 366 6.74 -3.93 -13.41
CA GLY A 366 6.60 -2.60 -12.83
C GLY A 366 7.61 -2.35 -11.72
N CYS A 367 8.05 -3.42 -11.05
CA CYS A 367 9.02 -3.39 -9.95
C CYS A 367 10.50 -3.30 -10.39
N ARG A 368 10.77 -3.16 -11.70
CA ARG A 368 12.15 -3.06 -12.19
C ARG A 368 12.74 -1.70 -11.87
N VAL A 369 14.03 -1.68 -11.58
CA VAL A 369 14.80 -0.46 -11.28
C VAL A 369 14.67 0.58 -12.39
N SER A 370 14.59 0.20 -13.66
CA SER A 370 14.46 1.13 -14.79
C SER A 370 13.01 1.43 -15.20
N ALA A 371 12.01 0.72 -14.64
CA ALA A 371 10.62 0.88 -15.05
C ALA A 371 10.03 2.21 -14.57
N ARG A 372 9.31 2.90 -15.46
CA ARG A 372 8.75 4.23 -15.22
C ARG A 372 7.26 4.27 -15.56
N ASP A 373 6.46 4.90 -14.70
CA ASP A 373 5.11 5.35 -15.07
C ASP A 373 5.15 6.86 -15.35
N VAL A 374 4.76 7.21 -16.57
CA VAL A 374 4.86 8.56 -17.13
C VAL A 374 3.52 9.08 -17.65
N HIS A 375 2.42 8.45 -17.23
CA HIS A 375 1.07 8.76 -17.71
C HIS A 375 0.26 9.58 -16.70
N ARG A 376 0.72 9.67 -15.45
CA ARG A 376 -0.07 10.21 -14.33
C ARG A 376 0.07 11.72 -14.23
N SER A 377 -1.06 12.37 -14.00
CA SER A 377 -1.11 13.80 -13.70
C SER A 377 -0.37 14.14 -12.41
N PRO A 378 0.25 15.32 -12.24
CA PRO A 378 0.75 15.76 -10.93
C PRO A 378 -0.36 15.90 -9.87
N PHE A 379 -1.63 15.87 -10.26
CA PHE A 379 -2.80 15.84 -9.36
C PHE A 379 -3.32 14.42 -9.07
N TYR A 380 -2.68 13.39 -9.62
CA TYR A 380 -3.10 12.02 -9.43
C TYR A 380 -2.87 11.60 -7.98
N ARG A 381 -3.92 11.07 -7.33
CA ARG A 381 -3.84 10.48 -6.00
C ARG A 381 -4.22 9.01 -6.11
N SER A 382 -3.35 8.12 -5.61
CA SER A 382 -3.57 6.67 -5.67
C SER A 382 -3.22 5.99 -4.35
N THR A 383 -3.86 4.87 -4.07
CA THR A 383 -3.53 3.98 -2.95
C THR A 383 -2.23 3.21 -3.15
N THR A 384 -1.65 3.33 -4.34
CA THR A 384 -0.42 2.65 -4.77
C THR A 384 0.77 3.60 -4.95
N VAL A 385 0.57 4.91 -4.79
CA VAL A 385 1.61 5.92 -5.02
C VAL A 385 1.86 6.71 -3.74
N GLY A 386 3.11 6.70 -3.31
CA GLY A 386 3.68 7.51 -2.24
C GLY A 386 4.92 8.23 -2.75
N PHE A 387 5.91 8.43 -1.87
CA PHE A 387 7.18 9.08 -2.22
C PHE A 387 8.24 8.89 -1.14
N ARG A 388 9.49 9.20 -1.50
CA ARG A 388 10.60 9.42 -0.56
C ARG A 388 11.33 10.70 -0.91
N CYS A 389 12.22 11.17 -0.02
CA CYS A 389 12.96 12.40 -0.23
C CYS A 389 14.47 12.16 -0.40
N VAL A 390 15.13 13.16 -0.98
CA VAL A 390 16.59 13.30 -1.02
C VAL A 390 17.02 14.65 -0.45
N SER A 391 18.29 14.76 -0.09
CA SER A 391 18.91 15.98 0.43
C SER A 391 20.32 16.15 -0.14
N ASP A 392 20.67 17.38 -0.49
CA ASP A 392 22.03 17.74 -0.92
C ASP A 392 22.98 17.95 0.28
N VAL A 393 22.43 18.06 1.50
CA VAL A 393 23.15 18.21 2.77
C VAL A 393 22.97 16.96 3.65
N PRO A 394 23.90 16.66 4.57
CA PRO A 394 23.75 15.54 5.48
C PRO A 394 22.51 15.69 6.40
N PRO A 395 21.92 14.58 6.85
CA PRO A 395 20.71 14.59 7.68
C PRO A 395 20.89 15.40 8.98
N SER A 396 22.11 15.42 9.54
CA SER A 396 22.46 16.23 10.71
C SER A 396 22.30 17.75 10.51
N SER A 397 22.23 18.22 9.26
CA SER A 397 22.02 19.62 8.90
C SER A 397 20.57 19.94 8.56
N LEU A 398 19.68 18.93 8.55
CA LEU A 398 18.26 19.11 8.31
C LEU A 398 17.55 19.63 9.57
N PRO A 399 16.45 20.39 9.43
CA PRO A 399 15.69 20.87 10.57
C PRO A 399 15.14 19.68 11.40
N SER A 400 15.55 19.62 12.67
CA SER A 400 15.10 18.60 13.62
C SER A 400 13.76 19.00 14.24
N GLY A 401 12.66 18.86 13.48
CA GLY A 401 11.33 19.28 13.94
C GLY A 401 11.18 20.80 14.07
N LEU A 402 9.94 21.24 14.36
CA LEU A 402 9.44 22.63 14.38
C LEU A 402 10.53 23.73 14.45
N PRO A 403 10.52 24.72 13.53
CA PRO A 403 11.34 25.92 13.66
C PRO A 403 11.27 26.46 15.10
N SER A 404 12.43 26.79 15.67
CA SER A 404 12.61 27.27 17.06
C SER A 404 11.59 28.34 17.47
N ASP A 405 11.14 29.12 16.51
CA ASP A 405 10.25 30.27 16.61
C ASP A 405 8.82 29.88 17.01
N LEU A 406 8.46 28.60 16.88
CA LEU A 406 7.12 28.07 17.15
C LEU A 406 7.01 27.23 18.43
N GLN A 407 8.13 26.92 19.11
CA GLN A 407 8.07 26.32 20.46
C GLN A 407 7.47 27.30 21.49
N ASN A 408 7.46 28.60 21.16
CA ASN A 408 7.00 29.69 22.04
C ASN A 408 5.73 30.40 21.53
N ALA A 409 5.06 29.90 20.49
CA ALA A 409 3.84 30.52 20.00
C ALA A 409 2.64 30.18 20.92
N PRO A 410 1.86 31.16 21.41
CA PRO A 410 0.71 30.89 22.26
C PRO A 410 -0.35 30.12 21.48
N ALA A 411 -0.94 29.10 22.13
CA ALA A 411 -2.02 28.32 21.56
C ALA A 411 -3.18 29.23 21.17
N VAL A 412 -3.54 29.25 19.88
CA VAL A 412 -4.75 29.93 19.42
C VAL A 412 -5.93 29.04 19.81
N GLU A 413 -6.76 29.53 20.72
CA GLU A 413 -7.99 28.86 21.14
C GLU A 413 -8.94 28.69 19.93
N ASN A 414 -9.47 27.48 19.77
CA ASN A 414 -10.44 27.14 18.73
C ASN A 414 -11.76 27.89 18.97
N GLY A 415 -11.97 29.02 18.29
CA GLY A 415 -13.27 29.63 18.13
C GLY A 415 -14.13 28.81 17.15
N ALA A 416 -15.19 28.18 17.64
CA ALA A 416 -16.21 27.56 16.80
C ALA A 416 -16.81 28.62 15.82
N PRO A 417 -17.14 28.25 14.56
CA PRO A 417 -17.74 29.20 13.65
C PRO A 417 -19.18 29.51 14.09
N GLY A 418 -19.39 30.73 14.57
CA GLY A 418 -20.71 31.30 14.81
C GLY A 418 -21.48 31.45 13.50
N ALA A 419 -22.74 31.02 13.53
CA ALA A 419 -23.70 31.24 12.46
C ALA A 419 -23.87 32.75 12.20
N ALA A 420 -23.59 33.19 10.97
CA ALA A 420 -24.04 34.48 10.47
C ALA A 420 -24.71 34.27 9.11
N ALA A 421 -25.99 34.66 9.06
CA ALA A 421 -26.88 34.52 7.93
C ALA A 421 -26.60 35.58 6.83
N SER A 422 -26.84 35.14 5.59
CA SER A 422 -27.37 35.88 4.43
C SER A 422 -26.71 37.19 3.97
N SER A 423 -26.15 37.19 2.76
CA SER A 423 -26.80 37.79 1.58
C SER A 423 -26.00 37.52 0.30
N SER A 424 -26.51 36.68 -0.61
CA SER A 424 -26.03 36.58 -1.99
C SER A 424 -26.89 37.44 -2.91
N PRO A 425 -26.32 38.18 -3.88
CA PRO A 425 -27.09 38.74 -4.98
C PRO A 425 -27.37 37.67 -6.05
N ALA A 426 -28.60 37.70 -6.59
CA ALA A 426 -29.10 36.77 -7.59
C ALA A 426 -28.40 36.93 -8.96
N ILE A 427 -28.05 35.80 -9.59
CA ILE A 427 -27.66 35.73 -11.00
C ILE A 427 -28.84 35.12 -11.78
N ALA A 428 -29.31 35.83 -12.80
CA ALA A 428 -30.41 35.44 -13.67
C ALA A 428 -30.01 34.32 -14.67
N PRO A 429 -30.95 33.47 -15.12
CA PRO A 429 -30.65 32.37 -16.04
C PRO A 429 -30.55 32.84 -17.51
N ALA A 430 -29.60 32.26 -18.24
CA ALA A 430 -29.42 32.45 -19.69
C ALA A 430 -30.46 31.65 -20.51
N PRO A 431 -30.86 32.12 -21.71
CA PRO A 431 -31.89 31.46 -22.51
C PRO A 431 -31.36 30.28 -23.34
N ALA A 432 -32.23 29.29 -23.54
CA ALA A 432 -32.01 28.07 -24.29
C ALA A 432 -31.95 28.29 -25.82
N THR A 433 -30.95 27.70 -26.48
CA THR A 433 -30.87 27.60 -27.95
C THR A 433 -31.23 26.19 -28.42
N THR A 434 -32.21 26.10 -29.31
CA THR A 434 -32.70 24.88 -30.00
C THR A 434 -31.68 24.28 -30.98
N PRO A 435 -31.68 22.96 -31.22
CA PRO A 435 -30.78 22.31 -32.16
C PRO A 435 -31.33 22.33 -33.61
N GLY A 436 -30.53 22.86 -34.53
CA GLY A 436 -30.76 22.77 -35.98
C GLY A 436 -30.13 21.51 -36.58
N ALA A 437 -30.85 20.90 -37.52
CA ALA A 437 -30.50 19.66 -38.21
C ALA A 437 -29.30 19.80 -39.16
N SER A 438 -28.46 18.76 -39.25
CA SER A 438 -27.62 18.53 -40.44
C SER A 438 -27.20 17.06 -40.60
N GLY A 439 -27.82 16.40 -41.59
CA GLY A 439 -27.23 15.52 -42.60
C GLY A 439 -26.13 14.50 -42.24
N LYS A 440 -26.47 13.22 -42.36
CA LYS A 440 -25.55 12.13 -42.72
C LYS A 440 -24.97 12.35 -44.13
N PRO A 441 -23.70 11.97 -44.40
CA PRO A 441 -23.30 11.53 -45.72
C PRO A 441 -23.31 9.99 -45.83
N ALA A 442 -23.76 9.54 -46.98
CA ALA A 442 -23.88 8.16 -47.41
C ALA A 442 -22.52 7.50 -47.70
N ARG A 443 -22.53 6.18 -47.61
CA ARG A 443 -21.47 5.25 -48.03
C ARG A 443 -21.81 4.67 -49.40
N ALA A 444 -20.77 4.28 -50.14
CA ALA A 444 -20.70 3.35 -51.29
C ALA A 444 -20.55 3.98 -52.69
N PRO A 445 -19.95 3.28 -53.67
CA PRO A 445 -19.43 1.91 -53.64
C PRO A 445 -17.93 1.77 -53.30
#